data_AF-A0A355T0T9-F1
#
_entry.id   AF-A0A355T0T9-F1
#
_cell.length_a   1.000
_cell.length_b   1.000
_cell.length_c   1.000
_cell.angle_alpha   90.00
_cell.angle_beta   90.00
_cell.angle_gamma   90.00
#
_symmetry.space_group_name_H-M   'P 1'
#
loop_
_entity.id
_entity.type
_entity.pdbx_description
1 polymer ?
#
loop_
_entity_poly.entity_id
_entity_poly.type
_entity_poly.pdbx_seq_one_letter_code
_entity_poly.pdbx_strand_id
1 'polypeptide(L)'
;MSTAILTYLFVGASFTLYIGIAIWSRAGTTKEFYVAGGGVHPIANGMATAADWMSAASFISMAGIIAFLGYDGSVYLLGWTGGYVLLALLLAPYLRKFGQFTVPDFIGERYYSRAARIVAVICLIFISFTYVAGQMRGVGIVFSRFLEVDITVGVIVGMGVVFVYAVLGGMKGITYTQVAQYCVLIFAYMVPAIFISILITGNPVPQLGLGATVADGSGLSVLAKLDKTLLD
;
A
#
# COMPACT_ATOMS: atom_id res chain seq x y z
N MET A 1 -5.85 11.94 -28.03
CA MET A 1 -6.27 12.36 -26.68
C MET A 1 -5.03 12.85 -25.94
N SER A 2 -5.04 14.02 -25.29
CA SER A 2 -3.86 14.47 -24.55
C SER A 2 -3.62 13.59 -23.32
N THR A 3 -2.37 13.48 -22.88
CA THR A 3 -1.99 12.74 -21.66
C THR A 3 -2.74 13.22 -20.43
N ALA A 4 -2.97 14.54 -20.31
CA ALA A 4 -3.75 15.13 -19.23
C ALA A 4 -5.21 14.63 -19.20
N ILE A 5 -5.87 14.55 -20.35
CA ILE A 5 -7.27 14.07 -20.44
C ILE A 5 -7.35 12.58 -20.06
N LEU A 6 -6.40 11.76 -20.51
CA LEU A 6 -6.29 10.35 -20.12
C LEU A 6 -6.15 10.20 -18.60
N THR A 7 -5.28 11.01 -17.99
CA THR A 7 -5.06 11.01 -16.55
C THR A 7 -6.31 11.39 -15.78
N TYR A 8 -7.00 12.47 -16.15
CA TYR A 8 -8.23 12.88 -15.46
C TYR A 8 -9.34 11.85 -15.59
N LEU A 9 -9.47 11.20 -16.75
CA LEU A 9 -10.43 10.11 -16.93
C LEU A 9 -10.10 8.91 -16.03
N PHE A 10 -8.83 8.48 -15.99
CA PHE A 10 -8.41 7.36 -15.14
C PHE A 10 -8.59 7.65 -13.65
N VAL A 11 -8.16 8.83 -13.20
CA VAL A 11 -8.29 9.26 -11.80
C VAL A 11 -9.76 9.40 -11.42
N GLY A 12 -10.56 10.10 -12.23
CA GLY A 12 -11.99 10.27 -12.02
C GLY A 12 -12.75 8.95 -12.00
N ALA A 13 -12.45 8.03 -12.94
CA ALA A 13 -13.06 6.71 -12.98
C ALA A 13 -12.69 5.88 -11.74
N SER A 14 -11.43 5.95 -11.29
CA SER A 14 -10.97 5.23 -10.09
C SER A 14 -11.69 5.73 -8.83
N PHE A 15 -11.79 7.04 -8.62
CA PHE A 15 -12.52 7.60 -7.47
C PHE A 15 -14.02 7.30 -7.55
N THR A 16 -14.62 7.37 -8.74
CA THR A 16 -16.03 7.00 -8.95
C THR A 16 -16.28 5.55 -8.59
N LEU A 17 -15.38 4.64 -8.99
CA LEU A 17 -15.43 3.23 -8.61
C LEU A 17 -15.33 3.07 -7.09
N TYR A 18 -14.37 3.73 -6.44
CA TYR A 18 -14.17 3.61 -4.99
C TYR A 18 -15.37 4.13 -4.20
N ILE A 19 -15.93 5.28 -4.59
CA ILE A 19 -17.14 5.85 -3.98
C ILE A 19 -18.35 4.94 -4.24
N GLY A 20 -18.48 4.40 -5.45
CA GLY A 20 -19.55 3.46 -5.80
C GLY A 20 -19.51 2.19 -4.94
N ILE A 21 -18.32 1.62 -4.74
CA ILE A 21 -18.11 0.48 -3.83
C ILE A 21 -18.49 0.86 -2.40
N ALA A 22 -18.05 2.03 -1.90
CA ALA A 22 -18.36 2.47 -0.55
C ALA A 22 -19.87 2.65 -0.30
N ILE A 23 -20.61 3.20 -1.28
CA ILE A 23 -22.07 3.35 -1.19
C ILE A 23 -22.76 1.97 -1.21
N TRP A 24 -22.33 1.07 -2.10
CA TRP A 24 -22.91 -0.28 -2.22
C TRP A 24 -22.67 -1.14 -0.97
N SER A 25 -21.56 -0.92 -0.28
CA SER A 25 -21.11 -1.73 0.87
C SER A 25 -21.37 -1.10 2.24
N ARG A 26 -22.16 -0.03 2.29
CA ARG A 26 -22.46 0.75 3.51
C ARG A 26 -22.84 -0.15 4.69
N ALA A 27 -22.09 -0.03 5.78
CA ALA A 27 -22.33 -0.80 6.99
C ALA A 27 -23.59 -0.32 7.73
N GLY A 28 -24.42 -1.26 8.23
CA GLY A 28 -25.60 -0.97 9.03
C GLY A 28 -25.38 -1.12 10.54
N THR A 29 -24.31 -1.81 10.97
CA THR A 29 -24.02 -2.09 12.38
C THR A 29 -22.54 -1.89 12.75
N THR A 30 -22.22 -1.71 14.04
CA THR A 30 -20.85 -1.56 14.54
C THR A 30 -19.94 -2.75 14.20
N LYS A 31 -20.48 -3.97 14.21
CA LYS A 31 -19.73 -5.19 13.86
C LYS A 31 -19.41 -5.26 12.36
N GLU A 32 -20.32 -4.79 11.51
CA GLU A 32 -20.07 -4.63 10.08
C GLU A 32 -19.08 -3.50 9.80
N PHE A 33 -19.16 -2.41 10.57
CA PHE A 33 -18.26 -1.27 10.44
C PHE A 33 -16.82 -1.63 10.81
N TYR A 34 -16.58 -2.43 11.84
CA TYR A 34 -15.22 -2.75 12.31
C TYR A 34 -14.65 -4.09 11.83
N VAL A 35 -15.47 -5.05 11.39
CA VAL A 35 -14.97 -6.40 11.03
C VAL A 35 -15.62 -6.97 9.77
N ALA A 36 -16.39 -6.16 9.03
CA ALA A 36 -17.13 -6.59 7.84
C ALA A 36 -18.00 -7.84 8.07
N GLY A 37 -18.47 -8.05 9.31
CA GLY A 37 -19.26 -9.22 9.71
C GLY A 37 -18.50 -10.57 9.68
N GLY A 38 -17.19 -10.57 9.41
CA GLY A 38 -16.37 -11.79 9.30
C GLY A 38 -16.53 -12.59 8.00
N GLY A 39 -17.29 -12.07 7.03
CA GLY A 39 -17.67 -12.78 5.80
C GLY A 39 -16.81 -12.50 4.56
N VAL A 40 -15.71 -11.76 4.69
CA VAL A 40 -14.86 -11.43 3.53
C VAL A 40 -14.00 -12.63 3.12
N HIS A 41 -14.00 -12.93 1.82
CA HIS A 41 -13.22 -14.02 1.25
C HIS A 41 -11.72 -13.86 1.55
N PRO A 42 -10.97 -14.92 1.94
CA PRO A 42 -9.56 -14.82 2.30
C PRO A 42 -8.68 -14.15 1.24
N ILE A 43 -8.91 -14.44 -0.04
CA ILE A 43 -8.16 -13.80 -1.14
C ILE A 43 -8.47 -12.29 -1.19
N ALA A 44 -9.72 -11.88 -0.99
CA ALA A 44 -10.09 -10.47 -0.97
C ALA A 44 -9.45 -9.73 0.22
N ASN A 45 -9.42 -10.36 1.40
CA ASN A 45 -8.69 -9.83 2.54
C ASN A 45 -7.18 -9.73 2.25
N GLY A 46 -6.58 -10.76 1.66
CA GLY A 46 -5.16 -10.75 1.28
C GLY A 46 -4.82 -9.64 0.27
N MET A 47 -5.66 -9.46 -0.75
CA MET A 47 -5.51 -8.36 -1.72
C MET A 47 -5.66 -6.99 -1.07
N ALA A 48 -6.65 -6.83 -0.19
CA ALA A 48 -6.85 -5.58 0.53
C ALA A 48 -5.65 -5.25 1.43
N THR A 49 -5.18 -6.24 2.18
CA THR A 49 -3.97 -6.15 2.98
C THR A 49 -2.72 -5.82 2.15
N ALA A 50 -2.57 -6.41 0.96
CA ALA A 50 -1.48 -6.09 0.06
C ALA A 50 -1.56 -4.65 -0.46
N ALA A 51 -2.75 -4.16 -0.82
CA ALA A 51 -2.95 -2.75 -1.19
C ALA A 51 -2.60 -1.80 -0.04
N ASP A 52 -2.98 -2.12 1.19
CA ASP A 52 -2.64 -1.34 2.38
C ASP A 52 -1.12 -1.30 2.62
N TRP A 53 -0.45 -2.43 2.40
CA TRP A 53 1.01 -2.52 2.45
C TRP A 53 1.67 -1.66 1.37
N MET A 54 1.09 -1.58 0.17
CA MET A 54 1.54 -0.76 -0.98
C MET A 54 1.15 0.72 -0.84
N SER A 55 1.42 1.30 0.32
CA SER A 55 1.10 2.69 0.66
C SER A 55 2.05 3.72 0.03
N ALA A 56 1.81 5.02 0.24
CA ALA A 56 2.72 6.08 -0.24
C ALA A 56 4.15 5.92 0.32
N ALA A 57 4.28 5.44 1.56
CA ALA A 57 5.58 5.11 2.15
C ALA A 57 6.29 3.99 1.35
N SER A 58 5.56 2.95 0.98
CA SER A 58 6.13 1.80 0.29
C SER A 58 6.40 2.08 -1.19
N PHE A 59 5.62 2.95 -1.82
CA PHE A 59 5.82 3.28 -3.24
C PHE A 59 6.82 4.43 -3.41
N ILE A 60 6.51 5.61 -2.86
CA ILE A 60 7.29 6.83 -3.08
C ILE A 60 8.60 6.76 -2.29
N SER A 61 8.56 6.39 -1.01
CA SER A 61 9.77 6.40 -0.19
C SER A 61 10.75 5.29 -0.58
N MET A 62 10.28 4.07 -0.91
CA MET A 62 11.19 3.01 -1.37
C MET A 62 11.82 3.35 -2.72
N ALA A 63 11.06 3.89 -3.66
CA ALA A 63 11.62 4.35 -4.93
C ALA A 63 12.71 5.42 -4.70
N GLY A 64 12.46 6.37 -3.78
CA GLY A 64 13.46 7.36 -3.40
C GLY A 64 14.70 6.75 -2.74
N ILE A 65 14.52 5.87 -1.75
CA ILE A 65 15.63 5.21 -1.05
C ILE A 65 16.48 4.41 -2.04
N ILE A 66 15.87 3.61 -2.92
CA ILE A 66 16.60 2.81 -3.91
C ILE A 66 17.27 3.71 -4.95
N ALA A 67 16.66 4.84 -5.34
CA ALA A 67 17.29 5.79 -6.26
C ALA A 67 18.56 6.43 -5.68
N PHE A 68 18.64 6.65 -4.36
CA PHE A 68 19.81 7.27 -3.71
C PHE A 68 20.81 6.27 -3.13
N LEU A 69 20.36 5.13 -2.60
CA LEU A 69 21.19 4.10 -1.97
C LEU A 69 21.47 2.91 -2.90
N GLY A 70 20.89 2.89 -4.10
CA GLY A 70 21.06 1.79 -5.05
C GLY A 70 20.56 0.45 -4.49
N TYR A 71 21.29 -0.62 -4.83
CA TYR A 71 20.97 -1.98 -4.42
C TYR A 71 20.97 -2.18 -2.89
N ASP A 72 21.81 -1.45 -2.16
CA ASP A 72 21.86 -1.53 -0.69
C ASP A 72 20.54 -1.10 -0.04
N GLY A 73 19.76 -0.23 -0.70
CA GLY A 73 18.41 0.13 -0.28
C GLY A 73 17.41 -1.03 -0.30
N SER A 74 17.69 -2.11 -1.05
CA SER A 74 16.80 -3.27 -1.17
C SER A 74 16.65 -4.07 0.12
N VAL A 75 17.60 -3.97 1.06
CA VAL A 75 17.50 -4.65 2.37
C VAL A 75 16.31 -4.15 3.19
N TYR A 76 15.92 -2.89 3.04
CA TYR A 76 14.71 -2.34 3.67
C TYR A 76 13.45 -3.02 3.13
N LEU A 77 13.39 -3.26 1.83
CA LEU A 77 12.27 -3.95 1.19
C LEU A 77 12.15 -5.39 1.71
N LEU A 78 13.26 -6.11 1.74
CA LEU A 78 13.31 -7.51 2.19
C LEU A 78 13.01 -7.64 3.68
N GLY A 79 13.62 -6.81 4.51
CA GLY A 79 13.41 -6.82 5.97
C GLY A 79 11.98 -6.45 6.35
N TRP A 80 11.43 -5.40 5.72
CA TRP A 80 10.05 -4.99 5.97
C TRP A 80 9.05 -6.06 5.50
N THR A 81 9.16 -6.53 4.26
CA THR A 81 8.26 -7.56 3.72
C THR A 81 8.36 -8.87 4.52
N GLY A 82 9.59 -9.29 4.84
CA GLY A 82 9.83 -10.48 5.65
C GLY A 82 9.22 -10.37 7.04
N GLY A 83 9.41 -9.23 7.71
CA GLY A 83 8.78 -8.95 9.00
C GLY A 83 7.25 -8.97 8.94
N TYR A 84 6.68 -8.45 7.85
CA TYR A 84 5.24 -8.49 7.62
C TYR A 84 4.70 -9.93 7.50
N VAL A 85 5.39 -10.78 6.73
CA VAL A 85 5.04 -12.20 6.59
C VAL A 85 5.15 -12.93 7.94
N LEU A 86 6.22 -12.70 8.71
CA LEU A 86 6.37 -13.29 10.04
C LEU A 86 5.25 -12.86 10.97
N LEU A 87 4.87 -11.58 10.99
CA LEU A 87 3.74 -11.09 11.79
C LEU A 87 2.43 -11.75 11.36
N ALA A 88 2.17 -11.84 10.05
CA ALA A 88 0.95 -12.45 9.52
C ALA A 88 0.85 -13.93 9.87
N LEU A 89 1.95 -14.69 9.86
CA LEU A 89 1.96 -16.11 10.16
C LEU A 89 2.00 -16.41 11.67
N LEU A 90 2.75 -15.63 12.43
CA LEU A 90 3.04 -15.93 13.84
C LEU A 90 2.14 -15.19 14.82
N LEU A 91 1.61 -14.01 14.48
CA LEU A 91 0.83 -13.20 15.42
C LEU A 91 -0.67 -13.17 15.07
N ALA A 92 -1.01 -12.99 13.79
CA ALA A 92 -2.40 -12.88 13.37
C ALA A 92 -3.30 -14.08 13.78
N PRO A 93 -2.84 -15.35 13.73
CA PRO A 93 -3.66 -16.47 14.17
C PRO A 93 -4.00 -16.43 15.67
N TYR A 94 -3.08 -15.93 16.51
CA TYR A 94 -3.31 -15.81 17.95
C TYR A 94 -4.29 -14.69 18.27
N LEU A 95 -4.12 -13.53 17.62
CA LEU A 95 -5.06 -12.41 17.77
C LEU A 95 -6.47 -12.82 17.35
N ARG A 96 -6.60 -13.57 16.25
CA ARG A 96 -7.90 -14.09 15.78
C ARG A 96 -8.55 -15.05 16.79
N LYS A 97 -7.77 -15.90 17.46
CA LYS A 97 -8.27 -16.81 18.51
C LYS A 97 -8.70 -16.06 19.77
N PHE A 98 -8.07 -14.93 20.09
CA PHE A 98 -8.42 -14.09 21.25
C PHE A 98 -9.72 -13.31 21.08
N GLY A 99 -10.18 -13.09 19.84
CA GLY A 99 -11.49 -12.51 19.55
C GLY A 99 -11.66 -11.02 19.91
N GLN A 100 -10.57 -10.33 20.26
CA GLN A 100 -10.58 -8.89 20.54
C GLN A 100 -10.50 -8.08 19.23
N PHE A 101 -11.19 -6.93 19.19
CA PHE A 101 -11.23 -6.08 18.00
C PHE A 101 -10.00 -5.19 17.84
N THR A 102 -9.24 -4.94 18.93
CA THR A 102 -8.06 -4.06 18.91
C THR A 102 -6.85 -4.68 19.62
N VAL A 103 -5.64 -4.29 19.21
CA VAL A 103 -4.40 -4.72 19.85
C VAL A 103 -4.30 -4.25 21.31
N PRO A 104 -4.68 -3.00 21.68
CA PRO A 104 -4.70 -2.59 23.08
C PRO A 104 -5.67 -3.40 23.94
N ASP A 105 -6.83 -3.77 23.41
CA ASP A 105 -7.78 -4.64 24.14
C ASP A 105 -7.18 -6.02 24.36
N PHE A 106 -6.56 -6.60 23.33
CA PHE A 106 -5.80 -7.85 23.45
C PHE A 106 -4.74 -7.77 24.56
N ILE A 107 -3.94 -6.71 24.62
CA ILE A 107 -2.92 -6.53 25.67
C ILE A 107 -3.58 -6.42 27.05
N GLY A 108 -4.63 -5.61 27.18
CA GLY A 108 -5.35 -5.43 28.44
C GLY A 108 -5.92 -6.75 28.98
N GLU A 109 -6.52 -7.55 28.12
CA GLU A 109 -7.09 -8.85 28.48
C GLU A 109 -6.00 -9.90 28.74
N ARG A 110 -4.97 -9.95 27.91
CA ARG A 110 -3.87 -10.92 28.05
C ARG A 110 -3.12 -10.80 29.37
N TYR A 111 -2.99 -9.57 29.89
CA TYR A 111 -2.26 -9.26 31.12
C TYR A 111 -3.18 -8.87 32.29
N TYR A 112 -4.50 -8.92 32.11
CA TYR A 112 -5.49 -8.50 33.11
C TYR A 112 -5.20 -7.10 33.72
N SER A 113 -4.71 -6.17 32.89
CA SER A 113 -4.18 -4.88 33.37
C SER A 113 -4.72 -3.70 32.57
N ARG A 114 -5.46 -2.83 33.27
CA ARG A 114 -5.92 -1.54 32.71
C ARG A 114 -4.74 -0.63 32.39
N ALA A 115 -3.67 -0.65 33.19
CA ALA A 115 -2.47 0.15 32.92
C ALA A 115 -1.80 -0.29 31.61
N ALA A 116 -1.65 -1.61 31.38
CA ALA A 116 -1.10 -2.13 30.14
C ALA A 116 -1.95 -1.76 28.91
N ARG A 117 -3.29 -1.79 29.04
CA ARG A 117 -4.20 -1.32 27.99
C ARG A 117 -3.97 0.15 27.65
N ILE A 118 -3.88 1.03 28.66
CA ILE A 118 -3.67 2.47 28.46
C ILE A 118 -2.34 2.73 27.76
N VAL A 119 -1.26 2.08 28.19
CA VAL A 119 0.05 2.19 27.54
C VAL A 119 -0.05 1.77 26.07
N ALA A 120 -0.70 0.64 25.78
CA ALA A 120 -0.90 0.17 24.42
C ALA A 120 -1.72 1.14 23.56
N VAL A 121 -2.75 1.79 24.12
CA VAL A 121 -3.52 2.84 23.43
C VAL A 121 -2.63 4.04 23.09
N ILE A 122 -1.80 4.51 24.03
CA ILE A 122 -0.89 5.63 23.79
C ILE A 122 0.10 5.29 22.67
N CYS A 123 0.71 4.09 22.72
CA CYS A 123 1.59 3.61 21.66
C CYS A 123 0.87 3.53 20.31
N LEU A 124 -0.35 2.98 20.28
CA LEU A 124 -1.16 2.87 19.06
C LEU A 124 -1.42 4.25 18.44
N ILE A 125 -1.82 5.23 19.25
CA ILE A 125 -2.11 6.60 18.78
C ILE A 125 -0.83 7.24 18.23
N PHE A 126 0.29 7.13 18.96
CA PHE A 126 1.56 7.72 18.53
C PHE A 126 2.05 7.16 17.19
N ILE A 127 2.02 5.83 17.04
CA ILE A 127 2.41 5.14 15.80
C ILE A 127 1.45 5.52 14.66
N SER A 128 0.14 5.49 14.92
CA SER A 128 -0.87 5.81 13.91
C SER A 128 -0.76 7.25 13.42
N PHE A 129 -0.55 8.21 14.32
CA PHE A 129 -0.41 9.62 13.95
C PHE A 129 0.84 9.86 13.11
N THR A 130 1.98 9.28 13.52
CA THR A 130 3.23 9.38 12.77
C THR A 130 3.09 8.81 11.36
N TYR A 131 2.43 7.66 11.24
CA TYR A 131 2.18 7.02 9.96
C TYR A 131 1.26 7.86 9.07
N VAL A 132 0.12 8.32 9.61
CA VAL A 132 -0.85 9.15 8.88
C VAL A 132 -0.21 10.46 8.41
N ALA A 133 0.64 11.10 9.23
CA ALA A 133 1.35 12.31 8.82
C ALA A 133 2.24 12.09 7.58
N GLY A 134 2.95 10.95 7.52
CA GLY A 134 3.73 10.56 6.34
C GLY A 134 2.84 10.32 5.10
N GLN A 135 1.71 9.62 5.27
CA GLN A 135 0.76 9.37 4.18
C GLN A 135 0.12 10.67 3.67
N MET A 136 -0.23 11.60 4.55
CA MET A 136 -0.77 12.91 4.18
C MET A 136 0.18 13.66 3.26
N ARG A 137 1.49 13.64 3.55
CA ARG A 137 2.49 14.25 2.67
C ARG A 137 2.52 13.58 1.30
N GLY A 138 2.46 12.25 1.25
CA GLY A 138 2.37 11.50 0.00
C GLY A 138 1.16 11.88 -0.84
N VAL A 139 -0.03 11.90 -0.22
CA VAL A 139 -1.28 12.35 -0.86
C VAL A 139 -1.16 13.78 -1.37
N GLY A 140 -0.61 14.69 -0.57
CA GLY A 140 -0.41 16.09 -0.96
C GLY A 140 0.50 16.27 -2.17
N ILE A 141 1.61 15.54 -2.24
CA ILE A 141 2.52 15.58 -3.39
C ILE A 141 1.82 15.07 -4.66
N VAL A 142 1.07 13.98 -4.55
CA VAL A 142 0.32 13.39 -5.65
C VAL A 142 -0.76 14.36 -6.14
N PHE A 143 -1.63 14.84 -5.26
CA PHE A 143 -2.74 15.74 -5.63
C PHE A 143 -2.28 17.12 -6.09
N SER A 144 -1.25 17.71 -5.49
CA SER A 144 -0.70 19.00 -5.96
C SER A 144 -0.21 18.92 -7.40
N ARG A 145 0.41 17.81 -7.79
CA ARG A 145 0.86 17.60 -9.17
C ARG A 145 -0.29 17.36 -10.15
N PHE A 146 -1.38 16.74 -9.71
CA PHE A 146 -2.55 16.49 -10.56
C PHE A 146 -3.48 17.68 -10.74
N LEU A 147 -3.71 18.42 -9.66
CA LEU A 147 -4.60 19.59 -9.64
C LEU A 147 -3.84 20.90 -9.94
N GLU A 148 -2.51 20.83 -10.05
CA GLU A 148 -1.61 21.98 -10.23
C GLU A 148 -1.81 23.05 -9.14
N VAL A 149 -2.00 22.60 -7.90
CA VAL A 149 -2.22 23.44 -6.71
C VAL A 149 -1.08 23.28 -5.71
N ASP A 150 -1.05 24.13 -4.67
CA ASP A 150 -0.12 23.95 -3.56
C ASP A 150 -0.32 22.61 -2.84
N ILE A 151 0.76 22.06 -2.27
CA ILE A 151 0.74 20.79 -1.52
C ILE A 151 -0.32 20.82 -0.41
N THR A 152 -0.48 21.93 0.30
CA THR A 152 -1.46 22.07 1.38
C THR A 152 -2.88 21.88 0.87
N VAL A 153 -3.21 22.51 -0.27
CA VAL A 153 -4.51 22.35 -0.92
C VAL A 153 -4.68 20.92 -1.41
N GLY A 154 -3.63 20.32 -1.98
CA GLY A 154 -3.63 18.92 -2.38
C GLY A 154 -3.91 17.95 -1.22
N VAL A 155 -3.33 18.19 -0.04
CA VAL A 155 -3.61 17.41 1.18
C VAL A 155 -5.08 17.55 1.58
N ILE A 156 -5.61 18.77 1.65
CA ILE A 156 -6.99 19.03 2.10
C ILE A 156 -7.98 18.32 1.17
N VAL A 157 -7.82 18.46 -0.15
CA VAL A 157 -8.70 17.84 -1.14
C VAL A 157 -8.59 16.31 -1.08
N GLY A 158 -7.37 15.77 -1.10
CA GLY A 158 -7.14 14.33 -1.06
C GLY A 158 -7.69 13.69 0.22
N MET A 159 -7.44 14.30 1.38
CA MET A 159 -7.97 13.84 2.66
C MET A 159 -9.50 13.93 2.74
N GLY A 160 -10.09 14.98 2.15
CA GLY A 160 -11.55 15.12 2.08
C GLY A 160 -12.20 13.96 1.32
N VAL A 161 -11.64 13.61 0.15
CA VAL A 161 -12.14 12.48 -0.65
C VAL A 161 -11.98 11.16 0.09
N VAL A 162 -10.80 10.92 0.68
CA VAL A 162 -10.53 9.69 1.45
C VAL A 162 -11.46 9.57 2.66
N PHE A 163 -11.67 10.67 3.37
CA PHE A 163 -12.56 10.72 4.52
C PHE A 163 -14.00 10.35 4.14
N VAL A 164 -14.52 10.89 3.03
CA VAL A 164 -15.90 10.63 2.58
C VAL A 164 -16.12 9.14 2.34
N TYR A 165 -15.29 8.47 1.52
CA TYR A 165 -15.54 7.06 1.22
C TYR A 165 -15.19 6.14 2.41
N ALA A 166 -14.22 6.50 3.25
CA ALA A 166 -13.85 5.71 4.42
C ALA A 166 -14.96 5.70 5.49
N VAL A 167 -15.55 6.86 5.76
CA VAL A 167 -16.65 6.99 6.73
C VAL A 167 -17.93 6.33 6.21
N LEU A 168 -18.22 6.46 4.92
CA LEU A 168 -19.43 5.88 4.33
C LEU A 168 -19.38 4.35 4.21
N GLY A 169 -18.22 3.76 3.89
CA GLY A 169 -18.10 2.34 3.57
C GLY A 169 -17.93 1.40 4.78
N GLY A 170 -17.37 1.87 5.90
CA GLY A 170 -16.93 0.98 6.99
C GLY A 170 -15.90 -0.06 6.52
N MET A 171 -15.56 -1.05 7.36
CA MET A 171 -14.51 -2.04 7.02
C MET A 171 -14.84 -2.85 5.77
N LYS A 172 -16.11 -3.22 5.55
CA LYS A 172 -16.50 -3.93 4.32
C LYS A 172 -16.21 -3.08 3.07
N GLY A 173 -16.60 -1.80 3.08
CA GLY A 173 -16.31 -0.90 1.97
C GLY A 173 -14.83 -0.65 1.78
N ILE A 174 -14.10 -0.41 2.88
CA ILE A 174 -12.64 -0.25 2.83
C ILE A 174 -12.00 -1.49 2.19
N THR A 175 -12.35 -2.70 2.61
CA THR A 175 -11.78 -3.93 2.06
C THR A 175 -12.03 -4.05 0.55
N TYR A 176 -13.25 -3.85 0.07
CA TYR A 176 -13.52 -3.95 -1.38
C TYR A 176 -12.90 -2.79 -2.18
N THR A 177 -12.82 -1.58 -1.61
CA THR A 177 -12.06 -0.48 -2.25
C THR A 177 -10.57 -0.81 -2.34
N GLN A 178 -9.99 -1.43 -1.30
CA GLN A 178 -8.59 -1.87 -1.31
C GLN A 178 -8.36 -3.02 -2.29
N VAL A 179 -9.32 -3.94 -2.48
CA VAL A 179 -9.24 -4.95 -3.55
C VAL A 179 -9.16 -4.31 -4.93
N ALA A 180 -9.99 -3.29 -5.19
CA ALA A 180 -9.93 -2.56 -6.45
C ALA A 180 -8.58 -1.82 -6.62
N GLN A 181 -8.11 -1.16 -5.56
CA GLN A 181 -6.80 -0.50 -5.53
C GLN A 181 -5.65 -1.48 -5.79
N TYR A 182 -5.70 -2.68 -5.20
CA TYR A 182 -4.72 -3.73 -5.43
C TYR A 182 -4.58 -4.05 -6.92
N CYS A 183 -5.69 -4.28 -7.61
CA CYS A 183 -5.67 -4.58 -9.05
C CYS A 183 -5.04 -3.46 -9.86
N VAL A 184 -5.37 -2.19 -9.54
CA VAL A 184 -4.79 -1.02 -10.22
C VAL A 184 -3.29 -0.92 -9.94
N LEU A 185 -2.86 -1.10 -8.68
CA LEU A 185 -1.46 -0.99 -8.28
C LEU A 185 -0.60 -2.10 -8.88
N ILE A 186 -1.05 -3.35 -8.85
CA ILE A 186 -0.32 -4.47 -9.45
C ILE A 186 -0.18 -4.27 -10.95
N PHE A 187 -1.23 -3.83 -11.64
CA PHE A 187 -1.14 -3.50 -13.05
C PHE A 187 -0.13 -2.38 -13.30
N ALA A 188 -0.18 -1.30 -12.51
CA ALA A 188 0.73 -0.16 -12.62
C ALA A 188 2.20 -0.53 -12.35
N TYR A 189 2.47 -1.54 -11.51
CA TYR A 189 3.83 -2.03 -11.24
C TYR A 189 4.31 -3.01 -12.32
N MET A 190 3.46 -3.97 -12.67
CA MET A 190 3.87 -5.08 -13.54
C MET A 190 4.04 -4.62 -14.98
N VAL A 191 3.20 -3.71 -15.49
CA VAL A 191 3.31 -3.27 -16.90
C VAL A 191 4.70 -2.65 -17.17
N PRO A 192 5.15 -1.58 -16.49
CA PRO A 192 6.49 -1.05 -16.73
C PRO A 192 7.60 -2.08 -16.52
N ALA A 193 7.51 -2.89 -15.45
CA ALA A 193 8.51 -3.90 -15.16
C ALA A 193 8.65 -4.95 -16.28
N ILE A 194 7.52 -5.43 -16.84
CA ILE A 194 7.49 -6.40 -17.94
C ILE A 194 8.12 -5.78 -19.19
N PHE A 195 7.72 -4.56 -19.57
CA PHE A 195 8.25 -3.90 -20.77
C PHE A 195 9.75 -3.61 -20.64
N ILE A 196 10.21 -3.15 -19.47
CA ILE A 196 11.64 -2.97 -19.19
C ILE A 196 12.38 -4.29 -19.29
N SER A 197 11.83 -5.37 -18.72
CA SER A 197 12.44 -6.70 -18.78
C SER A 197 12.58 -7.20 -20.23
N ILE A 198 11.56 -7.01 -21.07
CA ILE A 198 11.61 -7.36 -22.49
C ILE A 198 12.67 -6.54 -23.21
N LEU A 199 12.72 -5.23 -22.98
CA LEU A 199 13.66 -4.33 -23.65
C LEU A 199 15.12 -4.64 -23.30
N ILE A 200 15.39 -5.01 -22.04
CA ILE A 200 16.75 -5.25 -21.55
C ILE A 200 17.21 -6.69 -21.82
N THR A 201 16.32 -7.68 -21.74
CA THR A 201 16.71 -9.10 -21.72
C THR A 201 15.99 -9.98 -22.73
N GLY A 202 14.93 -9.47 -23.38
CA GLY A 202 14.03 -10.27 -24.21
C GLY A 202 13.07 -11.17 -23.40
N ASN A 203 13.18 -11.22 -22.07
CA ASN A 203 12.30 -12.03 -21.22
C ASN A 203 11.12 -11.19 -20.69
N PRO A 204 9.86 -11.62 -20.89
CA PRO A 204 8.70 -10.90 -20.38
C PRO A 204 8.49 -11.01 -18.87
N VAL A 205 9.18 -11.92 -18.18
CA VAL A 205 9.04 -12.12 -16.74
C VAL A 205 10.15 -11.32 -16.02
N PRO A 206 9.82 -10.21 -15.32
CA PRO A 206 10.83 -9.33 -14.71
C PRO A 206 11.75 -10.03 -13.71
N GLN A 207 11.20 -11.01 -12.97
CA GLN A 207 11.95 -11.78 -11.99
C GLN A 207 13.04 -12.64 -12.66
N LEU A 208 12.76 -13.17 -13.85
CA LEU A 208 13.73 -13.93 -14.64
C LEU A 208 14.67 -13.00 -15.41
N GLY A 209 14.14 -11.88 -15.92
CA GLY A 209 14.94 -10.84 -16.58
C GLY A 209 16.02 -10.26 -15.67
N LEU A 210 15.71 -10.00 -14.40
CA LEU A 210 16.68 -9.47 -13.44
C LEU A 210 17.92 -10.39 -13.27
N GLY A 211 17.73 -11.70 -13.35
CA GLY A 211 18.82 -12.69 -13.28
C GLY A 211 19.49 -13.01 -14.63
N ALA A 212 19.00 -12.44 -15.73
CA ALA A 212 19.46 -12.75 -17.08
C ALA A 212 20.64 -11.87 -17.51
N THR A 213 21.20 -12.19 -18.68
CA THR A 213 22.18 -11.34 -19.38
C THR A 213 21.49 -10.27 -20.19
N VAL A 214 22.12 -9.09 -20.27
CA VAL A 214 21.61 -7.98 -21.09
C VAL A 214 21.70 -8.35 -22.57
N ALA A 215 20.63 -8.06 -23.32
CA ALA A 215 20.51 -8.31 -24.76
C ALA A 215 21.20 -7.23 -25.61
N ASP A 216 22.25 -6.58 -25.09
CA ASP A 216 23.05 -5.54 -25.76
C ASP A 216 24.36 -6.08 -26.36
N GLY A 217 24.61 -7.38 -26.25
CA GLY A 217 25.83 -8.04 -26.71
C GLY A 217 27.04 -7.87 -25.78
N SER A 218 26.88 -7.21 -24.63
CA SER A 218 27.98 -7.00 -23.66
C SER A 218 28.35 -8.25 -22.86
N GLY A 219 27.50 -9.28 -22.85
CA GLY A 219 27.67 -10.48 -22.04
C GLY A 219 27.55 -10.26 -20.53
N LEU A 220 27.19 -9.05 -20.09
CA LEU A 220 27.00 -8.72 -18.67
C LEU A 220 25.63 -9.21 -18.19
N SER A 221 25.55 -9.59 -16.91
CA SER A 221 24.26 -9.75 -16.23
C SER A 221 23.59 -8.39 -16.04
N VAL A 222 22.24 -8.38 -15.95
CA VAL A 222 21.48 -7.15 -15.66
C VAL A 222 21.98 -6.49 -14.38
N LEU A 223 22.22 -7.27 -13.32
CA LEU A 223 22.75 -6.78 -12.05
C LEU A 223 24.13 -6.12 -12.21
N ALA A 224 25.07 -6.78 -12.91
CA ALA A 224 26.40 -6.21 -13.13
C ALA A 224 26.37 -4.94 -13.99
N LYS A 225 25.40 -4.81 -14.89
CA LYS A 225 25.18 -3.59 -15.68
C LYS A 225 24.63 -2.46 -14.82
N LEU A 226 23.67 -2.77 -13.93
CA LEU A 226 23.07 -1.80 -13.00
C LEU A 226 24.08 -1.26 -11.99
N ASP A 227 24.97 -2.11 -11.46
CA ASP A 227 26.02 -1.68 -10.53
C ASP A 227 26.98 -0.67 -11.19
N LYS A 228 27.29 -0.86 -12.48
CA LYS A 228 28.14 0.09 -13.22
C LYS A 228 27.47 1.45 -13.41
N THR A 229 26.16 1.50 -13.65
CA THR A 229 25.43 2.76 -13.79
C THR A 229 25.30 3.58 -12.50
N LEU A 230 25.61 3.00 -11.33
CA LEU A 230 25.62 3.73 -10.06
C LEU A 230 27.01 4.33 -9.74
N LEU A 231 28.05 3.97 -10.50
CA LEU A 231 29.42 4.45 -10.32
C LEU A 231 29.77 5.62 -11.25
N ASP A 232 28.96 5.86 -12.28
CA ASP A 232 29.07 6.97 -13.26
C ASP A 232 28.10 8.11 -12.90
#